data_AF-C8VYC9-F1
#
_entry.id   AF-C8VYC9-F1
#
_cell.length_a   1.000
_cell.length_b   1.000
_cell.length_c   1.000
_cell.angle_alpha   90.00
_cell.angle_beta   90.00
_cell.angle_gamma   90.00
#
_symmetry.space_group_name_H-M   'P 1'
#
loop_
_entity.id
_entity.type
_entity.pdbx_description
1 polymer ?
#
loop_
_entity_poly.entity_id
_entity_poly.type
_entity_poly.pdbx_seq_one_letter_code
_entity_poly.pdbx_strand_id
1 'polypeptide(L)'
;MKSGKIMSKMMLLGLVVMLVLAMSVPAFAQDYLTSTSASYIQGTAPIYTDQTINVDLVVESRTISGSYIYTTINNVLLTAGETAQSFFVRDVLLAVQDMGNYTFNGTDGNPIDSGDSYFYSVTDENSIVTYGPTSQYAWDGWVFRINNKFPLESAGLGASIATAYVTDGDVINIYHDDASSSTSCADFAKIASITDNDSNTLTVNVKASCQYYGPAPTYTWNLTNFANYQGVTVKAYNESGTLVTSGTTDSSGNVDLNVGSFGSHTYKVEVVRTTFGNGLIENTTDTVTGYDPI
;
A
#
# COMPACT_ATOMS: atom_id res chain seq x y z
N MET A 1 -13.31 -52.10 -22.32
CA MET A 1 -13.94 -50.77 -22.41
C MET A 1 -13.25 -49.84 -21.42
N LYS A 2 -12.47 -48.86 -21.92
CA LYS A 2 -11.84 -47.83 -21.08
C LYS A 2 -12.87 -46.74 -20.81
N SER A 3 -13.34 -46.61 -19.57
CA SER A 3 -14.16 -45.48 -19.14
C SER A 3 -13.25 -44.38 -18.61
N GLY A 4 -12.87 -43.45 -19.49
CA GLY A 4 -12.21 -42.21 -19.08
C GLY A 4 -13.21 -41.34 -18.32
N LYS A 5 -12.94 -41.06 -17.04
CA LYS A 5 -13.65 -40.02 -16.29
C LYS A 5 -13.35 -38.68 -16.96
N ILE A 6 -14.33 -38.14 -17.66
CA ILE A 6 -14.32 -36.74 -18.11
C ILE A 6 -14.47 -35.90 -16.84
N MET A 7 -13.36 -35.38 -16.34
CA MET A 7 -13.39 -34.30 -15.34
C MET A 7 -14.13 -33.13 -15.99
N SER A 8 -15.24 -32.68 -15.39
CA SER A 8 -16.04 -31.62 -16.01
C SER A 8 -15.21 -30.34 -16.07
N LYS A 9 -15.27 -29.62 -17.19
CA LYS A 9 -14.54 -28.35 -17.37
C LYS A 9 -14.84 -27.33 -16.26
N MET A 10 -15.97 -27.45 -15.56
CA MET A 10 -16.30 -26.62 -14.40
C MET A 10 -15.45 -26.93 -13.15
N MET A 11 -15.03 -28.18 -12.96
CA MET A 11 -14.15 -28.55 -11.84
C MET A 11 -12.71 -28.13 -12.09
N LEU A 12 -12.27 -28.15 -13.35
CA LEU A 12 -10.96 -27.62 -13.75
C LEU A 12 -10.94 -26.07 -13.68
N LEU A 13 -12.03 -25.40 -14.06
CA LEU A 13 -12.16 -23.95 -13.93
C LEU A 13 -12.23 -23.52 -12.46
N GLY A 14 -12.95 -24.26 -11.60
CA GLY A 14 -12.98 -24.01 -10.15
C GLY A 14 -11.62 -24.23 -9.49
N LEU A 15 -10.87 -25.26 -9.90
CA LEU A 15 -9.52 -25.49 -9.41
C LEU A 15 -8.53 -24.44 -9.93
N VAL A 16 -8.67 -23.96 -11.18
CA VAL A 16 -7.84 -22.89 -11.74
C VAL A 16 -8.17 -21.54 -11.11
N VAL A 17 -9.44 -21.24 -10.78
CA VAL A 17 -9.80 -20.02 -10.04
C VAL A 17 -9.30 -20.09 -8.60
N MET A 18 -9.38 -21.24 -7.92
CA MET A 18 -8.76 -21.41 -6.59
C MET A 18 -7.22 -21.41 -6.63
N LEU A 19 -6.59 -21.92 -7.70
CA LEU A 19 -5.13 -21.87 -7.88
C LEU A 19 -4.65 -20.47 -8.25
N VAL A 20 -5.42 -19.68 -9.01
CA VAL A 20 -5.11 -18.27 -9.34
C VAL A 20 -5.25 -17.37 -8.11
N LEU A 21 -6.18 -17.67 -7.17
CA LEU A 21 -6.25 -16.99 -5.87
C LEU A 21 -5.23 -17.51 -4.83
N ALA A 22 -4.57 -18.64 -5.09
CA ALA A 22 -3.53 -19.21 -4.23
C ALA A 22 -2.10 -18.96 -4.76
N MET A 23 -1.93 -18.24 -5.87
CA MET A 23 -0.60 -17.86 -6.34
C MET A 23 -0.07 -16.73 -5.46
N SER A 24 1.00 -17.06 -4.73
CA SER A 24 1.86 -16.15 -3.97
C SER A 24 1.09 -15.18 -3.08
N VAL A 25 0.58 -15.72 -1.97
CA VAL A 25 0.71 -15.00 -0.71
C VAL A 25 2.12 -15.33 -0.22
N PRO A 26 3.19 -14.58 -0.58
CA PRO A 26 4.48 -14.81 0.04
C PRO A 26 4.30 -14.65 1.55
N ALA A 27 5.16 -15.30 2.34
CA ALA A 27 5.12 -15.34 3.80
C ALA A 27 4.96 -13.97 4.51
N PHE A 28 5.02 -12.86 3.78
CA PHE A 28 4.70 -11.50 4.19
C PHE A 28 3.23 -11.22 4.53
N ALA A 29 2.23 -11.97 4.02
CA ALA A 29 0.84 -11.67 4.40
C ALA A 29 0.48 -12.07 5.84
N GLN A 30 1.24 -12.98 6.46
CA GLN A 30 1.07 -13.26 7.88
C GLN A 30 1.64 -12.12 8.73
N ASP A 31 2.77 -11.53 8.33
CA ASP A 31 3.37 -10.36 8.98
C ASP A 31 2.51 -9.09 8.79
N TYR A 32 1.76 -9.00 7.69
CA TYR A 32 0.82 -7.91 7.41
C TYR A 32 -0.21 -7.71 8.54
N LEU A 33 -0.86 -8.79 8.99
CA LEU A 33 -1.91 -8.74 10.02
C LEU A 33 -1.34 -8.69 11.45
N THR A 34 -0.21 -9.36 11.72
CA THR A 34 0.31 -9.50 13.09
C THR A 34 1.34 -8.44 13.49
N SER A 35 2.01 -7.78 12.53
CA SER A 35 3.03 -6.78 12.86
C SER A 35 2.40 -5.50 13.42
N THR A 36 2.82 -5.16 14.63
CA THR A 36 2.61 -3.82 15.20
C THR A 36 3.67 -2.84 14.73
N SER A 37 4.84 -3.29 14.25
CA SER A 37 5.87 -2.36 13.79
C SER A 37 5.53 -1.78 12.43
N ALA A 38 5.74 -0.46 12.30
CA ALA A 38 5.59 0.31 11.07
C ALA A 38 6.89 0.44 10.27
N SER A 39 7.98 -0.18 10.73
CA SER A 39 9.28 -0.14 10.07
C SER A 39 10.00 -1.48 10.15
N TYR A 40 11.05 -1.63 9.36
CA TYR A 40 11.98 -2.76 9.44
C TYR A 40 13.37 -2.34 9.01
N ILE A 41 14.40 -2.97 9.59
CA ILE A 41 15.76 -2.83 9.09
C ILE A 41 15.94 -3.82 7.95
N GLN A 42 16.35 -3.31 6.80
CA GLN A 42 16.58 -4.09 5.60
C GLN A 42 17.68 -5.13 5.82
N GLY A 43 17.50 -6.30 5.21
CA GLY A 43 18.52 -7.33 5.16
C GLY A 43 19.51 -7.10 4.01
N THR A 44 20.06 -8.20 3.50
CA THR A 44 20.84 -8.18 2.26
C THR A 44 19.89 -8.16 1.07
N ALA A 45 20.09 -7.22 0.14
CA ALA A 45 19.32 -7.14 -1.10
C ALA A 45 19.45 -8.46 -1.89
N PRO A 46 18.32 -9.07 -2.31
CA PRO A 46 18.36 -10.24 -3.19
C PRO A 46 19.03 -9.91 -4.52
N ILE A 47 19.73 -10.88 -5.09
CA ILE A 47 20.39 -10.77 -6.38
C ILE A 47 19.64 -11.69 -7.35
N TYR A 48 19.21 -11.14 -8.47
CA TYR A 48 18.48 -11.82 -9.53
C TYR A 48 19.38 -12.01 -10.75
N THR A 49 19.19 -13.10 -11.50
CA THR A 49 19.89 -13.39 -12.76
C THR A 49 18.91 -14.11 -13.67
N ASP A 50 18.76 -13.63 -14.90
CA ASP A 50 17.80 -14.16 -15.89
C ASP A 50 16.38 -14.33 -15.33
N GLN A 51 15.94 -13.36 -14.52
CA GLN A 51 14.67 -13.38 -13.81
C GLN A 51 13.98 -12.03 -13.87
N THR A 52 12.65 -12.05 -13.97
CA THR A 52 11.79 -10.87 -13.84
C THR A 52 11.06 -10.93 -12.52
N ILE A 53 11.07 -9.82 -11.78
CA ILE A 53 10.20 -9.62 -10.62
C ILE A 53 9.09 -8.62 -10.96
N ASN A 54 8.00 -8.73 -10.22
CA ASN A 54 6.82 -7.90 -10.33
C ASN A 54 6.61 -7.12 -9.02
N VAL A 55 6.36 -5.82 -9.12
CA VAL A 55 6.06 -4.94 -8.00
C VAL A 55 4.86 -4.06 -8.35
N ASP A 56 4.00 -3.77 -7.38
CA ASP A 56 2.92 -2.79 -7.53
C ASP A 56 3.35 -1.44 -6.93
N LEU A 57 3.00 -0.34 -7.61
CA LEU A 57 3.24 1.02 -7.12
C LEU A 57 1.91 1.75 -6.90
N VAL A 58 1.70 2.25 -5.68
CA VAL A 58 0.64 3.19 -5.36
C VAL A 58 1.24 4.57 -5.23
N VAL A 59 0.64 5.55 -5.92
CA VAL A 59 1.03 6.96 -5.83
C VAL A 59 -0.12 7.76 -5.28
N GLU A 60 0.11 8.46 -4.18
CA GLU A 60 -0.91 9.25 -3.48
C GLU A 60 -0.39 10.64 -3.10
N SER A 61 -1.00 11.69 -3.65
CA SER A 61 -0.70 13.05 -3.22
C SER A 61 -1.75 13.56 -2.23
N ARG A 62 -1.37 14.57 -1.43
CA ARG A 62 -2.36 15.46 -0.81
C ARG A 62 -3.12 16.24 -1.88
N THR A 63 -4.23 16.84 -1.49
CA THR A 63 -4.95 17.80 -2.36
C THR A 63 -4.13 19.09 -2.51
N ILE A 64 -3.72 19.41 -3.74
CA ILE A 64 -3.11 20.68 -4.13
C ILE A 64 -4.08 21.40 -5.05
N SER A 65 -4.54 22.60 -4.66
CA SER A 65 -5.47 23.42 -5.47
C SER A 65 -6.75 22.68 -5.93
N GLY A 66 -7.27 21.78 -5.07
CA GLY A 66 -8.46 20.98 -5.37
C GLY A 66 -8.21 19.73 -6.22
N SER A 67 -6.96 19.47 -6.63
CA SER A 67 -6.55 18.27 -7.38
C SER A 67 -5.68 17.36 -6.51
N TYR A 68 -5.75 16.06 -6.73
CA TYR A 68 -4.90 15.07 -6.08
C TYR A 68 -4.60 13.92 -7.05
N ILE A 69 -3.49 13.22 -6.82
CA ILE A 69 -3.19 11.95 -7.48
C ILE A 69 -3.58 10.83 -6.53
N TYR A 70 -4.37 9.89 -7.03
CA TYR A 70 -4.41 8.54 -6.49
C TYR A 70 -4.40 7.55 -7.65
N THR A 71 -3.37 6.71 -7.68
CA THR A 71 -3.27 5.67 -8.69
C THR A 71 -2.61 4.43 -8.13
N THR A 72 -2.97 3.29 -8.70
CA THR A 72 -2.28 2.02 -8.49
C THR A 72 -1.81 1.52 -9.85
N ILE A 73 -0.50 1.39 -9.99
CA ILE A 73 0.17 0.86 -11.17
C ILE A 73 0.54 -0.56 -10.84
N ASN A 74 -0.28 -1.49 -11.33
CA ASN A 74 -0.07 -2.91 -11.08
C ASN A 74 0.93 -3.49 -12.09
N ASN A 75 1.67 -4.50 -11.68
CA ASN A 75 2.56 -5.25 -12.55
C ASN A 75 3.75 -4.46 -13.14
N VAL A 76 4.46 -3.67 -12.32
CA VAL A 76 5.71 -3.05 -12.75
C VAL A 76 6.80 -4.12 -12.85
N LEU A 77 7.25 -4.41 -14.07
CA LEU A 77 8.18 -5.50 -14.35
C LEU A 77 9.64 -5.01 -14.29
N LEU A 78 10.46 -5.65 -13.47
CA LEU A 78 11.90 -5.43 -13.39
C LEU A 78 12.64 -6.69 -13.80
N THR A 79 13.43 -6.63 -14.87
CA THR A 79 14.08 -7.83 -15.47
C THR A 79 15.60 -7.76 -15.31
N ALA A 80 16.15 -8.77 -14.63
CA ALA A 80 17.59 -8.99 -14.57
C ALA A 80 18.03 -9.79 -15.80
N GLY A 81 19.05 -9.32 -16.48
CA GLY A 81 19.69 -10.06 -17.58
C GLY A 81 20.71 -11.08 -17.06
N GLU A 82 21.69 -11.40 -17.93
CA GLU A 82 22.79 -12.32 -17.61
C GLU A 82 23.69 -11.79 -16.48
N THR A 83 23.79 -10.46 -16.35
CA THR A 83 24.50 -9.81 -15.25
C THR A 83 23.60 -9.77 -14.03
N ALA A 84 24.05 -10.45 -12.98
CA ALA A 84 23.36 -10.50 -11.71
C ALA A 84 23.18 -9.08 -11.10
N GLN A 85 21.95 -8.74 -10.69
CA GLN A 85 21.66 -7.43 -10.10
C GLN A 85 20.56 -7.49 -9.03
N SER A 86 20.57 -6.50 -8.15
CA SER A 86 19.48 -6.24 -7.19
C SER A 86 18.60 -5.11 -7.73
N PHE A 87 17.34 -5.09 -7.28
CA PHE A 87 16.40 -4.04 -7.61
C PHE A 87 16.03 -3.23 -6.38
N PHE A 88 15.82 -1.94 -6.60
CA PHE A 88 15.47 -0.97 -5.58
C PHE A 88 14.22 -0.19 -5.97
N VAL A 89 13.63 0.54 -5.01
CA VAL A 89 12.46 1.40 -5.26
C VAL A 89 12.72 2.34 -6.44
N ARG A 90 13.92 2.90 -6.58
CA ARG A 90 14.31 3.73 -7.73
C ARG A 90 14.06 3.03 -9.06
N ASP A 91 14.43 1.76 -9.19
CA ASP A 91 14.29 1.03 -10.45
C ASP A 91 12.80 0.85 -10.82
N VAL A 92 11.92 0.71 -9.82
CA VAL A 92 10.47 0.71 -10.00
C VAL A 92 9.99 2.08 -10.51
N LEU A 93 10.48 3.18 -9.94
CA LEU A 93 10.09 4.53 -10.37
C LEU A 93 10.56 4.84 -11.79
N LEU A 94 11.76 4.41 -12.17
CA LEU A 94 12.28 4.55 -13.52
C LEU A 94 11.45 3.72 -14.51
N ALA A 95 11.11 2.48 -14.16
CA ALA A 95 10.25 1.63 -14.99
C ALA A 95 8.85 2.25 -15.20
N VAL A 96 8.26 2.85 -14.16
CA VAL A 96 6.99 3.57 -14.27
C VAL A 96 7.11 4.83 -15.11
N GLN A 97 8.22 5.55 -14.99
CA GLN A 97 8.51 6.72 -15.81
C GLN A 97 8.61 6.36 -17.29
N ASP A 98 9.25 5.24 -17.61
CA ASP A 98 9.34 4.71 -18.99
C ASP A 98 7.98 4.28 -19.57
N MET A 99 6.98 3.98 -18.71
CA MET A 99 5.60 3.74 -19.16
C MET A 99 4.89 5.03 -19.62
N GLY A 100 5.40 6.21 -19.27
CA GLY A 100 4.92 7.51 -19.73
C GLY A 100 3.69 8.08 -19.00
N ASN A 101 3.29 7.50 -17.86
CA ASN A 101 2.12 7.96 -17.10
C ASN A 101 2.48 8.97 -16.00
N TYR A 102 3.65 8.82 -15.39
CA TYR A 102 4.11 9.64 -14.27
C TYR A 102 5.59 9.90 -14.40
N THR A 103 6.00 11.13 -14.09
CA THR A 103 7.42 11.50 -14.03
C THR A 103 7.77 11.82 -12.58
N PHE A 104 8.84 11.20 -12.07
CA PHE A 104 9.36 11.48 -10.74
C PHE A 104 10.54 12.44 -10.91
N ASN A 105 10.45 13.65 -10.38
CA ASN A 105 11.45 14.68 -10.66
C ASN A 105 12.35 14.94 -9.45
N GLY A 106 13.63 15.17 -9.70
CA GLY A 106 14.58 15.68 -8.73
C GLY A 106 14.29 17.13 -8.31
N THR A 107 15.12 17.66 -7.41
CA THR A 107 14.97 19.05 -6.90
C THR A 107 15.25 20.12 -7.96
N ASP A 108 15.96 19.76 -9.02
CA ASP A 108 16.23 20.62 -10.17
C ASP A 108 15.08 20.65 -11.19
N GLY A 109 14.02 19.86 -10.94
CA GLY A 109 12.85 19.74 -11.80
C GLY A 109 13.03 18.77 -12.98
N ASN A 110 14.20 18.15 -13.11
CA ASN A 110 14.42 17.13 -14.14
C ASN A 110 13.91 15.76 -13.66
N PRO A 111 13.49 14.87 -14.58
CA PRO A 111 13.19 13.48 -14.22
C PRO A 111 14.40 12.82 -13.53
N ILE A 112 14.12 12.02 -12.50
CA ILE A 112 15.18 11.26 -11.82
C ILE A 112 15.80 10.23 -12.76
N ASP A 113 17.05 9.88 -12.50
CA ASP A 113 17.79 8.83 -13.19
C ASP A 113 18.40 7.79 -12.23
N SER A 114 19.18 6.85 -12.79
CA SER A 114 19.82 5.77 -12.03
C SER A 114 20.82 6.23 -10.94
N GLY A 115 21.25 7.49 -10.96
CA GLY A 115 22.16 8.08 -9.99
C GLY A 115 21.45 8.72 -8.79
N ASP A 116 20.14 8.97 -8.89
CA ASP A 116 19.41 9.65 -7.82
C ASP A 116 19.13 8.74 -6.62
N SER A 117 19.07 9.36 -5.45
CA SER A 117 18.68 8.71 -4.18
C SER A 117 17.37 9.23 -3.62
N TYR A 118 16.86 10.33 -4.16
CA TYR A 118 15.65 11.00 -3.72
C TYR A 118 14.95 11.62 -4.93
N PHE A 119 13.64 11.81 -4.83
CA PHE A 119 12.88 12.64 -5.75
C PHE A 119 12.12 13.70 -4.95
N TYR A 120 11.79 14.80 -5.59
CA TYR A 120 11.18 15.98 -4.98
C TYR A 120 9.71 16.13 -5.35
N SER A 121 9.32 15.74 -6.56
CA SER A 121 7.94 15.91 -7.03
C SER A 121 7.51 14.81 -7.97
N VAL A 122 6.20 14.66 -8.13
CA VAL A 122 5.58 13.76 -9.10
C VAL A 122 4.76 14.59 -10.07
N THR A 123 4.96 14.39 -11.37
CA THR A 123 4.11 14.94 -12.42
C THR A 123 3.20 13.84 -12.94
N ASP A 124 1.89 14.09 -12.91
CA ASP A 124 0.91 13.26 -13.63
C ASP A 124 0.80 13.79 -15.06
N GLU A 125 1.33 13.03 -16.02
CA GLU A 125 1.39 13.45 -17.43
C GLU A 125 0.00 13.59 -18.06
N ASN A 126 -1.03 12.96 -17.48
CA ASN A 126 -2.41 13.09 -17.96
C ASN A 126 -3.05 14.42 -17.57
N SER A 127 -2.60 15.03 -16.46
CA SER A 127 -3.11 16.31 -15.96
C SER A 127 -2.10 17.46 -16.06
N ILE A 128 -0.83 17.17 -16.34
CA ILE A 128 0.30 18.12 -16.37
C ILE A 128 0.39 18.91 -15.06
N VAL A 129 0.04 18.26 -13.94
CA VAL A 129 0.14 18.85 -12.60
C VAL A 129 1.35 18.25 -11.90
N THR A 130 2.25 19.11 -11.44
CA THR A 130 3.40 18.73 -10.62
C THR A 130 3.06 18.90 -9.14
N TYR A 131 3.21 17.82 -8.40
CA TYR A 131 2.94 17.73 -6.97
C TYR A 131 4.26 17.72 -6.22
N GLY A 132 4.61 18.86 -5.63
CA GLY A 132 5.81 19.01 -4.81
C GLY A 132 5.51 19.60 -3.42
N PRO A 133 6.54 19.64 -2.55
CA PRO A 133 6.53 20.39 -1.32
C PRO A 133 6.05 21.84 -1.52
N THR A 134 5.25 22.35 -0.59
CA THR A 134 4.68 23.71 -0.68
C THR A 134 5.65 24.77 -0.15
N SER A 135 6.72 24.36 0.56
CA SER A 135 7.84 25.24 0.86
C SER A 135 9.15 24.47 0.95
N GLN A 136 10.26 25.11 0.59
CA GLN A 136 11.61 24.54 0.65
C GLN A 136 12.05 24.13 2.08
N TYR A 137 11.39 24.66 3.10
CA TYR A 137 11.67 24.38 4.53
C TYR A 137 10.53 23.60 5.19
N ALA A 138 9.52 23.19 4.43
CA ALA A 138 8.41 22.46 5.00
C ALA A 138 8.84 21.01 5.13
N TRP A 139 8.46 20.42 6.26
CA TRP A 139 8.59 19.00 6.55
C TRP A 139 7.60 18.17 5.70
N ASP A 140 7.18 18.75 4.58
CA ASP A 140 6.20 18.23 3.66
C ASP A 140 6.92 17.67 2.43
N GLY A 141 6.54 16.47 2.01
CA GLY A 141 7.23 15.85 0.89
C GLY A 141 6.82 14.42 0.66
N TRP A 142 7.50 13.81 -0.31
CA TRP A 142 7.22 12.45 -0.71
C TRP A 142 8.00 11.46 0.13
N VAL A 143 7.28 10.47 0.61
CA VAL A 143 7.81 9.41 1.46
C VAL A 143 7.28 8.09 0.91
N PHE A 144 7.90 6.97 1.30
CA PHE A 144 7.47 5.68 0.80
C PHE A 144 7.51 4.59 1.86
N ARG A 145 6.70 3.56 1.62
CA ARG A 145 6.66 2.31 2.36
C ARG A 145 6.72 1.15 1.38
N ILE A 146 7.27 0.02 1.85
CA ILE A 146 7.20 -1.27 1.17
C ILE A 146 6.39 -2.19 2.07
N ASN A 147 5.33 -2.79 1.54
CA ASN A 147 4.42 -3.67 2.27
C ASN A 147 3.99 -3.05 3.62
N ASN A 148 3.53 -1.80 3.56
CA ASN A 148 3.04 -0.98 4.69
C ASN A 148 4.09 -0.56 5.73
N LYS A 149 5.37 -0.85 5.53
CA LYS A 149 6.44 -0.50 6.49
C LYS A 149 7.48 0.43 5.87
N PHE A 150 8.07 1.28 6.70
CA PHE A 150 9.24 2.07 6.34
C PHE A 150 10.49 1.18 6.29
N PRO A 151 11.16 1.04 5.14
CA PRO A 151 12.46 0.40 5.07
C PRO A 151 13.54 1.29 5.71
N LEU A 152 14.38 0.69 6.54
CA LEU A 152 15.49 1.36 7.22
C LEU A 152 16.82 0.73 6.82
N GLU A 153 17.85 1.54 6.63
CA GLU A 153 19.23 1.07 6.46
C GLU A 153 19.82 0.61 7.80
N SER A 154 19.47 1.32 8.87
CA SER A 154 19.83 0.98 10.24
C SER A 154 18.86 1.67 11.23
N ALA A 155 19.00 1.39 12.51
CA ALA A 155 18.13 1.98 13.53
C ALA A 155 18.18 3.52 13.48
N GLY A 156 17.05 4.15 13.14
CA GLY A 156 16.90 5.61 13.04
C GLY A 156 17.31 6.22 11.69
N LEU A 157 17.73 5.40 10.71
CA LEU A 157 18.10 5.85 9.37
C LEU A 157 17.19 5.20 8.32
N GLY A 158 16.34 6.02 7.70
CA GLY A 158 15.45 5.59 6.62
C GLY A 158 16.22 5.27 5.35
N ALA A 159 15.75 4.27 4.60
CA ALA A 159 16.29 3.96 3.30
C ALA A 159 15.88 5.00 2.26
N SER A 160 16.79 5.28 1.34
CA SER A 160 16.55 6.10 0.16
C SER A 160 15.91 5.25 -0.95
N ILE A 161 15.42 5.87 -2.03
CA ILE A 161 14.91 5.08 -3.18
C ILE A 161 16.03 4.26 -3.85
N ALA A 162 17.30 4.66 -3.68
CA ALA A 162 18.47 3.97 -4.20
C ALA A 162 18.91 2.77 -3.34
N THR A 163 18.45 2.68 -2.10
CA THR A 163 18.93 1.69 -1.12
C THR A 163 17.82 0.81 -0.54
N ALA A 164 16.56 1.19 -0.75
CA ALA A 164 15.41 0.34 -0.41
C ALA A 164 15.23 -0.75 -1.46
N TYR A 165 15.64 -2.00 -1.17
CA TYR A 165 15.51 -3.10 -2.12
C TYR A 165 14.05 -3.58 -2.21
N VAL A 166 13.70 -4.14 -3.36
CA VAL A 166 12.37 -4.69 -3.64
C VAL A 166 12.45 -6.15 -4.05
N THR A 167 11.38 -6.88 -3.80
CA THR A 167 11.21 -8.31 -4.08
C THR A 167 9.92 -8.58 -4.84
N ASP A 168 9.84 -9.75 -5.47
CA ASP A 168 8.67 -10.16 -6.23
C ASP A 168 7.41 -10.18 -5.35
N GLY A 169 6.38 -9.46 -5.81
CA GLY A 169 5.10 -9.27 -5.12
C GLY A 169 5.06 -8.12 -4.12
N ASP A 170 6.12 -7.30 -4.02
CA ASP A 170 6.09 -6.12 -3.14
C ASP A 170 5.08 -5.07 -3.61
N VAL A 171 4.48 -4.38 -2.65
CA VAL A 171 3.67 -3.17 -2.89
C VAL A 171 4.40 -1.97 -2.32
N ILE A 172 4.68 -1.00 -3.17
CA ILE A 172 5.30 0.27 -2.79
C ILE A 172 4.22 1.34 -2.71
N ASN A 173 4.11 1.97 -1.56
CA ASN A 173 3.22 3.10 -1.36
C ASN A 173 4.05 4.37 -1.29
N ILE A 174 4.01 5.17 -2.35
CA ILE A 174 4.58 6.52 -2.37
C ILE A 174 3.47 7.50 -2.07
N TYR A 175 3.70 8.34 -1.07
CA TYR A 175 2.70 9.29 -0.65
C TYR A 175 3.27 10.60 -0.15
N HIS A 176 2.47 11.65 -0.25
CA HIS A 176 2.83 12.98 0.24
C HIS A 176 2.45 13.13 1.72
N ASP A 177 3.42 13.44 2.57
CA ASP A 177 3.27 13.59 4.03
C ASP A 177 3.58 15.03 4.46
N ASP A 178 3.09 15.45 5.63
CA ASP A 178 3.51 16.64 6.38
C ASP A 178 4.04 16.19 7.75
N ALA A 179 5.30 15.77 7.75
CA ALA A 179 5.97 15.20 8.90
C ALA A 179 6.41 16.25 9.94
N SER A 180 5.87 17.49 9.91
CA SER A 180 6.29 18.57 10.81
C SER A 180 5.99 18.30 12.29
N SER A 181 4.99 17.48 12.59
CA SER A 181 4.58 17.12 13.95
C SER A 181 3.72 15.85 13.99
N SER A 182 3.53 15.28 15.18
CA SER A 182 2.63 14.14 15.38
C SER A 182 1.15 14.46 15.15
N THR A 183 0.79 15.73 14.96
CA THR A 183 -0.58 16.18 14.71
C THR A 183 -0.84 16.57 13.25
N SER A 184 0.22 16.69 12.45
CA SER A 184 0.17 17.02 11.02
C SER A 184 0.57 15.84 10.14
N CYS A 185 1.22 14.85 10.72
CA CYS A 185 1.66 13.66 10.01
C CYS A 185 0.47 12.96 9.37
N ALA A 186 0.70 12.42 8.19
CA ALA A 186 -0.29 11.63 7.52
C ALA A 186 -0.36 10.21 8.11
N ASP A 187 -1.55 9.84 8.56
CA ASP A 187 -1.84 8.50 9.06
C ASP A 187 -1.89 7.49 7.91
N PHE A 188 -0.92 6.57 7.84
CA PHE A 188 -1.01 5.40 6.98
C PHE A 188 -1.84 4.33 7.69
N ALA A 189 -3.06 4.07 7.21
CA ALA A 189 -3.93 3.04 7.79
C ALA A 189 -3.81 1.69 7.09
N LYS A 190 -4.01 0.63 7.87
CA LYS A 190 -4.20 -0.72 7.38
C LYS A 190 -5.36 -1.42 8.08
N ILE A 191 -6.01 -2.32 7.36
CA ILE A 191 -6.90 -3.31 7.94
C ILE A 191 -6.02 -4.34 8.66
N ALA A 192 -6.17 -4.43 9.98
CA ALA A 192 -5.40 -5.35 10.82
C ALA A 192 -6.13 -6.69 11.01
N SER A 193 -7.46 -6.69 10.92
CA SER A 193 -8.26 -7.91 10.85
C SER A 193 -9.65 -7.63 10.31
N ILE A 194 -10.24 -8.65 9.69
CA ILE A 194 -11.67 -8.74 9.40
C ILE A 194 -12.16 -10.05 10.01
N THR A 195 -13.18 -9.97 10.86
CA THR A 195 -13.78 -11.14 11.50
C THR A 195 -15.26 -11.18 11.17
N ASP A 196 -15.74 -12.35 10.73
CA ASP A 196 -17.16 -12.66 10.65
C ASP A 196 -17.60 -13.19 12.02
N ASN A 197 -18.63 -12.57 12.62
CA ASN A 197 -19.16 -12.95 13.94
C ASN A 197 -20.46 -13.78 13.85
N ASP A 198 -20.70 -14.50 12.75
CA ASP A 198 -21.87 -15.39 12.53
C ASP A 198 -23.24 -14.69 12.68
N SER A 199 -23.25 -13.36 12.66
CA SER A 199 -24.42 -12.51 12.92
C SER A 199 -24.63 -11.47 11.82
N ASN A 200 -24.26 -11.81 10.57
CA ASN A 200 -24.29 -10.91 9.42
C ASN A 200 -23.51 -9.60 9.62
N THR A 201 -22.53 -9.65 10.52
CA THR A 201 -21.70 -8.51 10.91
C THR A 201 -20.24 -8.83 10.65
N LEU A 202 -19.59 -7.98 9.86
CA LEU A 202 -18.15 -7.93 9.73
C LEU A 202 -17.59 -6.98 10.79
N THR A 203 -16.77 -7.48 11.71
CA THR A 203 -15.95 -6.61 12.57
C THR A 203 -14.62 -6.36 11.88
N VAL A 204 -14.34 -5.10 11.60
CA VAL A 204 -13.09 -4.66 10.96
C VAL A 204 -12.26 -3.92 12.00
N ASN A 205 -11.01 -4.33 12.21
CA ASN A 205 -10.05 -3.59 13.02
C ASN A 205 -9.11 -2.80 12.09
N VAL A 206 -9.02 -1.49 12.28
CA VAL A 206 -8.12 -0.61 11.55
C VAL A 206 -7.04 -0.08 12.49
N LYS A 207 -5.80 -0.11 12.01
CA LYS A 207 -4.65 0.48 12.68
C LYS A 207 -3.97 1.48 11.79
N ALA A 208 -3.36 2.49 12.38
CA ALA A 208 -2.60 3.50 11.65
C ALA A 208 -1.21 3.69 12.24
N SER A 209 -0.31 4.17 11.40
CA SER A 209 1.00 4.67 11.79
C SER A 209 1.33 5.90 10.97
N CYS A 210 2.01 6.86 11.58
CA CYS A 210 2.57 8.02 10.90
C CYS A 210 4.06 8.19 11.23
N GLN A 211 4.71 9.08 10.49
CA GLN A 211 6.05 9.58 10.79
C GLN A 211 6.01 11.08 11.10
N TYR A 212 6.91 11.55 11.95
CA TYR A 212 7.06 12.98 12.19
C TYR A 212 8.43 13.33 12.76
N TYR A 213 8.84 14.58 12.59
CA TYR A 213 10.02 15.13 13.24
C TYR A 213 9.66 15.74 14.59
N GLY A 214 10.44 15.40 15.61
CA GLY A 214 10.31 16.00 16.94
C GLY A 214 10.62 17.50 16.90
N PRO A 215 10.17 18.27 17.91
CA PRO A 215 10.42 19.70 17.96
C PRO A 215 11.92 20.03 18.01
N ALA A 216 12.24 21.28 17.69
CA ALA A 216 13.57 21.84 17.89
C ALA A 216 14.04 21.64 19.35
N PRO A 217 15.35 21.45 19.59
CA PRO A 217 16.45 21.52 18.62
C PRO A 217 16.82 20.19 17.97
N THR A 218 16.22 19.07 18.39
CA THR A 218 16.73 17.73 18.05
C THR A 218 16.27 17.23 16.69
N TYR A 219 15.07 17.64 16.23
CA TYR A 219 14.49 17.18 14.96
C TYR A 219 14.62 15.66 14.75
N THR A 220 14.40 14.89 15.82
CA THR A 220 14.49 13.43 15.76
C THR A 220 13.37 12.92 14.88
N TRP A 221 13.70 12.06 13.91
CA TRP A 221 12.70 11.36 13.13
C TRP A 221 12.03 10.29 13.98
N ASN A 222 10.71 10.38 14.13
CA ASN A 222 9.90 9.45 14.91
C ASN A 222 9.00 8.65 13.96
N LEU A 223 9.00 7.33 14.18
CA LEU A 223 8.09 6.41 13.52
C LEU A 223 7.17 5.82 14.59
N THR A 224 5.87 6.06 14.45
CA THR A 224 4.90 5.41 15.34
C THR A 224 4.66 3.99 14.86
N ASN A 225 4.54 3.05 15.81
CA ASN A 225 4.06 1.72 15.50
C ASN A 225 2.56 1.77 15.16
N PHE A 226 2.07 0.74 14.45
CA PHE A 226 0.65 0.58 14.17
C PHE A 226 -0.16 0.48 15.48
N ALA A 227 -1.01 1.47 15.70
CA ALA A 227 -1.94 1.56 16.82
C ALA A 227 -3.38 1.64 16.32
N ASN A 228 -4.34 1.32 17.18
CA ASN A 228 -5.76 1.37 16.86
C ASN A 228 -6.16 2.76 16.34
N TYR A 229 -6.83 2.79 15.19
CA TYR A 229 -7.16 4.05 14.51
C TYR A 229 -8.63 4.40 14.68
N GLN A 230 -8.91 5.42 15.47
CA GLN A 230 -10.26 5.90 15.77
C GLN A 230 -10.75 6.90 14.72
N GLY A 231 -12.05 6.89 14.44
CA GLY A 231 -12.70 7.95 13.68
C GLY A 231 -12.58 7.79 12.16
N VAL A 232 -12.01 6.68 11.67
CA VAL A 232 -11.92 6.42 10.23
C VAL A 232 -13.19 5.76 9.72
N THR A 233 -13.63 6.17 8.54
CA THR A 233 -14.79 5.55 7.88
C THR A 233 -14.35 4.26 7.20
N VAL A 234 -15.11 3.18 7.38
CA VAL A 234 -14.90 1.91 6.67
C VAL A 234 -16.18 1.60 5.91
N LYS A 235 -16.04 1.14 4.66
CA LYS A 235 -17.12 0.75 3.77
C LYS A 235 -17.01 -0.73 3.41
N ALA A 236 -18.14 -1.39 3.28
CA ALA A 236 -18.24 -2.74 2.71
C ALA A 236 -19.05 -2.70 1.42
N TYR A 237 -18.49 -3.28 0.37
CA TYR A 237 -19.08 -3.41 -0.96
C TYR A 237 -19.34 -4.88 -1.27
N ASN A 238 -20.41 -5.18 -1.99
CA ASN A 238 -20.65 -6.53 -2.51
C ASN A 238 -19.81 -6.82 -3.76
N GLU A 239 -19.92 -8.04 -4.29
CA GLU A 239 -19.24 -8.52 -5.51
C GLU A 239 -19.46 -7.62 -6.74
N SER A 240 -20.63 -6.97 -6.83
CA SER A 240 -20.97 -6.04 -7.91
C SER A 240 -20.36 -4.65 -7.71
N GLY A 241 -19.58 -4.42 -6.65
CA GLY A 241 -19.01 -3.12 -6.29
C GLY A 241 -20.04 -2.14 -5.73
N THR A 242 -21.22 -2.61 -5.32
CA THR A 242 -22.25 -1.75 -4.70
C THR A 242 -22.00 -1.63 -3.21
N LEU A 243 -22.04 -0.39 -2.69
CA LEU A 243 -21.93 -0.13 -1.26
C LEU A 243 -23.09 -0.78 -0.52
N VAL A 244 -22.78 -1.65 0.44
CA VAL A 244 -23.76 -2.35 1.28
C VAL A 244 -23.95 -1.61 2.59
N THR A 245 -22.84 -1.26 3.24
CA THR A 245 -22.86 -0.59 4.55
C THR A 245 -21.57 0.18 4.80
N SER A 246 -21.60 1.05 5.80
CA SER A 246 -20.43 1.80 6.25
C SER A 246 -20.55 2.12 7.73
N GLY A 247 -19.41 2.28 8.40
CA GLY A 247 -19.33 2.72 9.78
C GLY A 247 -18.07 3.50 10.05
N THR A 248 -17.91 3.93 11.30
CA THR A 248 -16.72 4.65 11.76
C THR A 248 -16.08 3.89 12.91
N THR A 249 -14.76 3.79 12.91
CA THR A 249 -14.03 3.06 13.95
C THR A 249 -14.11 3.74 15.31
N ASP A 250 -14.23 2.92 16.35
CA ASP A 250 -14.21 3.33 17.75
C ASP A 250 -12.76 3.56 18.25
N SER A 251 -12.61 3.82 19.57
CA SER A 251 -11.29 4.00 20.19
C SER A 251 -10.41 2.75 20.19
N SER A 252 -10.99 1.58 19.95
CA SER A 252 -10.29 0.31 19.76
C SER A 252 -9.93 0.06 18.29
N GLY A 253 -10.26 0.99 17.39
CA GLY A 253 -10.06 0.85 15.95
C GLY A 253 -11.06 -0.12 15.31
N ASN A 254 -12.10 -0.54 16.03
CA ASN A 254 -13.08 -1.50 15.55
C ASN A 254 -14.28 -0.80 14.93
N VAL A 255 -14.85 -1.41 13.90
CA VAL A 255 -16.16 -1.06 13.36
C VAL A 255 -16.92 -2.30 12.99
N ASP A 256 -18.17 -2.36 13.42
CA ASP A 256 -19.10 -3.44 13.08
C ASP A 256 -19.96 -3.01 11.89
N LEU A 257 -19.83 -3.77 10.80
CA LEU A 257 -20.51 -3.54 9.53
C LEU A 257 -21.56 -4.63 9.33
N ASN A 258 -22.83 -4.28 9.54
CA ASN A 258 -23.94 -5.20 9.24
C ASN A 258 -24.12 -5.30 7.72
N VAL A 259 -23.72 -6.42 7.15
CA VAL A 259 -23.77 -6.71 5.71
C VAL A 259 -25.03 -7.48 5.30
N GLY A 260 -25.95 -7.72 6.24
CA GLY A 260 -27.27 -8.29 6.00
C GLY A 260 -27.29 -9.82 5.97
N SER A 261 -26.62 -10.45 5.00
CA SER A 261 -26.60 -11.91 4.83
C SER A 261 -25.27 -12.35 4.22
N PHE A 262 -24.47 -13.13 4.94
CA PHE A 262 -23.19 -13.61 4.38
C PHE A 262 -23.37 -14.58 3.23
N GLY A 263 -24.33 -15.51 3.28
CA GLY A 263 -24.52 -16.52 2.23
C GLY A 263 -23.19 -17.12 1.76
N SER A 264 -23.05 -17.33 0.45
CA SER A 264 -21.75 -17.61 -0.20
C SER A 264 -21.18 -16.35 -0.87
N HIS A 265 -21.33 -15.19 -0.24
CA HIS A 265 -20.94 -13.91 -0.83
C HIS A 265 -19.55 -13.44 -0.41
N THR A 266 -18.87 -12.79 -1.35
CA THR A 266 -17.64 -12.07 -1.10
C THR A 266 -17.90 -10.57 -0.93
N TYR A 267 -17.30 -9.98 0.10
CA TYR A 267 -17.36 -8.55 0.37
C TYR A 267 -15.96 -7.93 0.26
N LYS A 268 -15.91 -6.77 -0.38
CA LYS A 268 -14.74 -5.88 -0.39
C LYS A 268 -14.90 -4.88 0.75
N VAL A 269 -13.97 -4.86 1.69
CA VAL A 269 -13.89 -3.86 2.76
C VAL A 269 -12.85 -2.83 2.38
N GLU A 270 -13.16 -1.56 2.59
CA GLU A 270 -12.33 -0.42 2.21
C GLU A 270 -12.28 0.60 3.35
N VAL A 271 -11.08 0.94 3.83
CA VAL A 271 -10.87 2.07 4.75
C VAL A 271 -10.89 3.35 3.93
N VAL A 272 -11.84 4.24 4.20
CA VAL A 272 -12.09 5.42 3.37
C VAL A 272 -11.30 6.62 3.85
N ARG A 273 -10.67 7.29 2.89
CA ARG A 273 -10.01 8.58 3.06
C ARG A 273 -10.97 9.67 3.51
N THR A 274 -10.63 10.35 4.60
CA THR A 274 -11.31 11.60 4.98
C THR A 274 -10.67 12.77 4.22
N THR A 275 -11.44 13.82 3.96
CA THR A 275 -10.97 14.98 3.18
C THR A 275 -9.68 15.57 3.75
N PHE A 276 -8.67 15.66 2.88
CA PHE A 276 -7.28 16.01 3.15
C PHE A 276 -7.10 17.41 3.77
N GLY A 277 -6.90 17.44 5.09
CA GLY A 277 -6.31 18.59 5.80
C GLY A 277 -4.91 18.30 6.33
N ASN A 278 -4.65 17.05 6.73
CA ASN A 278 -3.35 16.44 7.09
C ASN A 278 -3.57 14.98 7.58
N GLY A 279 -4.52 14.22 6.99
CA GLY A 279 -4.97 12.93 7.57
C GLY A 279 -5.59 11.93 6.59
N LEU A 280 -5.43 10.65 6.95
CA LEU A 280 -5.51 9.38 6.23
C LEU A 280 -4.88 9.30 4.84
N ILE A 281 -3.80 8.53 4.77
CA ILE A 281 -3.21 7.99 3.56
C ILE A 281 -3.51 6.51 3.49
N GLU A 282 -3.89 6.13 2.28
CA GLU A 282 -4.34 4.82 1.82
C GLU A 282 -5.82 4.46 2.04
N ASN A 283 -6.35 3.83 1.00
CA ASN A 283 -7.67 3.25 0.90
C ASN A 283 -7.50 1.73 1.01
N THR A 284 -6.99 1.25 2.16
CA THR A 284 -6.64 -0.16 2.32
C THR A 284 -7.88 -0.99 2.01
N THR A 285 -7.75 -1.81 0.98
CA THR A 285 -8.82 -2.70 0.54
C THR A 285 -8.43 -4.10 0.96
N ASP A 286 -9.36 -4.79 1.61
CA ASP A 286 -9.24 -6.21 1.87
C ASP A 286 -10.54 -6.91 1.49
N THR A 287 -10.45 -8.19 1.13
CA THR A 287 -11.59 -8.97 0.63
C THR A 287 -11.88 -10.11 1.59
N VAL A 288 -13.11 -10.18 2.08
CA VAL A 288 -13.57 -11.24 2.96
C VAL A 288 -14.63 -12.07 2.25
N THR A 289 -14.52 -13.39 2.32
CA THR A 289 -15.54 -14.31 1.83
C THR A 289 -16.21 -14.97 3.03
N GLY A 290 -17.51 -14.72 3.19
CA GLY A 290 -18.32 -15.39 4.21
C GLY A 290 -18.77 -16.77 3.73
N TYR A 291 -18.96 -17.71 4.65
CA TYR A 291 -19.56 -19.00 4.36
C TYR A 291 -20.65 -19.30 5.39
N ASP A 292 -21.90 -19.38 4.95
CA ASP A 292 -23.02 -19.82 5.79
C ASP A 292 -22.97 -21.35 5.97
N PRO A 293 -22.71 -21.88 7.18
CA PRO A 293 -22.80 -23.31 7.43
C PRO A 293 -24.27 -23.72 7.47
N ILE A 294 -24.80 -24.14 6.30
CA ILE A 294 -26.14 -24.75 6.17
C ILE A 294 -26.25 -26.03 7.01
#